data_AF-A0A1J5DUT9-F1
#
_entry.id   AF-A0A1J5DUT9-F1
#
_cell.length_a   1.000
_cell.length_b   1.000
_cell.length_c   1.000
_cell.angle_alpha   90.00
_cell.angle_beta   90.00
_cell.angle_gamma   90.00
#
_symmetry.space_group_name_H-M   'P 1'
#
loop_
_entity.id
_entity.type
_entity.pdbx_description
1 polymer ?
#
loop_
_entity_poly.entity_id
_entity_poly.type
_entity_poly.pdbx_seq_one_letter_code
_entity_poly.pdbx_strand_id
1 'polypeptide(L)'
;MQGKNRIGTGIEYLDRILGGLFIGDNVVWHDDAGSLASVFCLNFIRASAAQGRPIIYVSFDRSPRNLLDKLGDLAEDRLLTILDCFTFGKGAGSDIFLKFYEDSQPDTGCRIVRMEDPKDIHSFTKAFYDLHATMKQDVRFVFESITGMQELWGGEDKMASFYAHSCPRLYELNTIAYWILEKGAHSPRLKAQINQIAQVVIDLSVKRGSTYLSIVKAEKRELDTFNRPFSYWSKGLIVTFEDEGKGSPRGNLGARLKELRIKRSFSQTELARLVGVTPSTISQIEGNLIYPSLPALLKMAEILSVEVSSFFQETGAKKNRFIFPAKDASRIKFNNMPERAVTGRLLIPVDLEAGAEPYLIEIAPDSSLQSHFFMHKGDEMGYVISGSIKVTLGNATYVANKGDLIYLSAEMPSSWINEGAVTARLLWIKIR
;
A
#
# COMPACT_ATOMS: atom_id res chain seq x y z
N MET A 1 -10.63 35.69 11.47
CA MET A 1 -9.43 35.97 10.65
C MET A 1 -9.68 35.44 9.25
N GLN A 2 -9.78 36.33 8.25
CA GLN A 2 -10.17 35.99 6.87
C GLN A 2 -9.20 34.98 6.25
N GLY A 3 -9.78 33.94 5.63
CA GLY A 3 -9.11 32.72 5.21
C GLY A 3 -8.03 32.94 4.17
N LYS A 4 -6.81 32.50 4.47
CA LYS A 4 -5.82 32.20 3.44
C LYS A 4 -6.41 31.13 2.52
N ASN A 5 -6.33 31.34 1.20
CA ASN A 5 -6.77 30.35 0.22
C ASN A 5 -6.02 29.04 0.44
N ARG A 6 -6.78 27.95 0.62
CA ARG A 6 -6.23 26.60 0.71
C ARG A 6 -5.83 26.14 -0.68
N ILE A 7 -4.63 25.58 -0.80
CA ILE A 7 -4.07 24.99 -2.00
C ILE A 7 -3.82 23.51 -1.73
N GLY A 8 -4.16 22.67 -2.71
CA GLY A 8 -3.90 21.24 -2.62
C GLY A 8 -2.43 20.92 -2.88
N THR A 9 -1.92 19.93 -2.16
CA THR A 9 -0.63 19.29 -2.41
C THR A 9 -0.62 18.46 -3.69
N GLY A 10 -1.81 18.22 -4.27
CA GLY A 10 -2.01 17.29 -5.38
C GLY A 10 -2.30 15.86 -4.93
N ILE A 11 -2.33 15.61 -3.61
CA ILE A 11 -2.62 14.31 -3.01
C ILE A 11 -3.71 14.51 -1.95
N GLU A 12 -4.94 14.09 -2.28
CA GLU A 12 -6.13 14.34 -1.45
C GLU A 12 -5.98 13.84 -0.01
N TYR A 13 -5.39 12.64 0.17
CA TYR A 13 -5.18 12.09 1.51
C TYR A 13 -4.22 12.97 2.33
N LEU A 14 -3.14 13.45 1.71
CA LEU A 14 -2.18 14.34 2.36
C LEU A 14 -2.86 15.67 2.74
N ASP A 15 -3.67 16.23 1.83
CA ASP A 15 -4.44 17.45 2.10
C ASP A 15 -5.37 17.28 3.30
N ARG A 16 -6.00 16.11 3.46
CA ARG A 16 -6.83 15.81 4.62
C ARG A 16 -6.05 15.74 5.93
N ILE A 17 -4.93 15.01 5.96
CA ILE A 17 -4.15 14.85 7.20
C ILE A 17 -3.35 16.12 7.56
N LEU A 18 -3.02 16.95 6.57
CA LEU A 18 -2.28 18.21 6.75
C LEU A 18 -3.21 19.43 6.93
N GLY A 19 -4.49 19.32 6.58
CA GLY A 19 -5.40 20.48 6.50
C GLY A 19 -5.14 21.37 5.26
N GLY A 20 -4.49 20.82 4.23
CA GLY A 20 -4.07 21.48 3.00
C GLY A 20 -2.90 22.45 3.19
N LEU A 21 -2.41 23.02 2.10
CA LEU A 21 -1.40 24.08 2.11
C LEU A 21 -2.05 25.45 2.14
N PHE A 22 -1.40 26.42 2.76
CA PHE A 22 -1.82 27.82 2.78
C PHE A 22 -0.81 28.65 2.00
N ILE A 23 -1.31 29.67 1.30
CA ILE A 23 -0.45 30.71 0.73
C ILE A 23 0.48 31.30 1.81
N GLY A 24 1.77 31.34 1.52
CA GLY A 24 2.85 31.70 2.43
C GLY A 24 3.53 30.51 3.11
N ASP A 25 3.07 29.26 2.91
CA ASP A 25 3.72 28.12 3.54
C ASP A 25 5.10 27.84 2.94
N ASN A 26 6.13 27.93 3.78
CA ASN A 26 7.40 27.26 3.56
C ASN A 26 7.28 25.83 4.10
N VAL A 27 7.27 24.86 3.18
CA VAL A 27 7.07 23.43 3.45
C VAL A 27 8.41 22.72 3.36
N VAL A 28 8.92 22.26 4.49
CA VAL A 28 10.19 21.54 4.58
C VAL A 28 9.93 20.04 4.59
N TRP A 29 10.60 19.33 3.68
CA TRP A 29 10.59 17.88 3.57
C TRP A 29 11.91 17.32 4.08
N HIS A 30 11.87 16.70 5.25
CA HIS A 30 12.98 15.93 5.80
C HIS A 30 12.99 14.53 5.16
N ASP A 31 13.86 14.34 4.17
CA ASP A 31 14.02 13.09 3.44
C ASP A 31 15.11 12.22 4.08
N ASP A 32 14.79 10.96 4.33
CA ASP A 32 15.70 9.95 4.91
C ASP A 32 16.57 9.27 3.85
N ALA A 33 16.12 9.23 2.58
CA ALA A 33 16.75 8.46 1.51
C ALA A 33 16.99 9.28 0.23
N GLY A 34 16.96 10.62 0.33
CA GLY A 34 17.23 11.58 -0.76
C GLY A 34 16.33 11.47 -2.00
N SER A 35 15.26 10.67 -1.93
CA SER A 35 14.42 10.32 -3.08
C SER A 35 12.94 10.22 -2.76
N LEU A 36 12.55 10.18 -1.48
CA LEU A 36 11.17 10.01 -1.05
C LEU A 36 10.33 11.27 -1.33
N ALA A 37 10.93 12.45 -1.16
CA ALA A 37 10.25 13.74 -1.36
C ALA A 37 9.85 13.98 -2.83
N SER A 38 10.53 13.32 -3.77
CA SER A 38 10.35 13.53 -5.20
C SER A 38 8.89 13.39 -5.65
N VAL A 39 8.19 12.33 -5.22
CA VAL A 39 6.82 12.07 -5.67
C VAL A 39 5.85 13.17 -5.20
N PHE A 40 6.09 13.74 -4.02
CA PHE A 40 5.29 14.84 -3.48
C PHE A 40 5.56 16.14 -4.24
N CYS A 41 6.82 16.40 -4.64
CA CYS A 41 7.18 17.54 -5.47
C CYS A 41 6.52 17.47 -6.84
N LEU A 42 6.56 16.30 -7.50
CA LEU A 42 5.92 16.12 -8.81
C LEU A 42 4.39 16.28 -8.74
N ASN A 43 3.76 15.79 -7.66
CA ASN A 43 2.33 16.00 -7.43
C ASN A 43 1.98 17.47 -7.20
N PHE A 44 2.81 18.19 -6.45
CA PHE A 44 2.67 19.63 -6.26
C PHE A 44 2.83 20.41 -7.57
N ILE A 45 3.78 20.01 -8.42
CA ILE A 45 3.98 20.57 -9.76
C ILE A 45 2.71 20.38 -10.60
N ARG A 46 2.23 19.14 -10.69
CA ARG A 46 1.01 18.79 -11.43
C ARG A 46 -0.23 19.55 -10.94
N ALA A 47 -0.40 19.67 -9.63
CA ALA A 47 -1.53 20.40 -9.04
C ALA A 47 -1.49 21.90 -9.35
N SER A 48 -0.29 22.46 -9.49
CA SER A 48 -0.08 23.87 -9.82
C SER A 48 -0.30 24.15 -11.30
N ALA A 49 0.21 23.28 -12.18
CA ALA A 49 -0.07 23.28 -13.61
C ALA A 49 -1.58 23.29 -13.89
N ALA A 50 -2.32 22.38 -13.23
CA ALA A 50 -3.78 22.29 -13.34
C ALA A 50 -4.53 23.55 -12.90
N GLN A 51 -3.90 24.39 -12.07
CA GLN A 51 -4.44 25.67 -11.61
C GLN A 51 -3.91 26.87 -12.40
N GLY A 52 -3.12 26.62 -13.46
CA GLY A 52 -2.50 27.66 -14.28
C GLY A 52 -1.50 28.53 -13.51
N ARG A 53 -0.84 27.98 -12.49
CA ARG A 53 0.11 28.72 -11.63
C ARG A 53 1.56 28.47 -12.04
N PRO A 54 2.37 29.53 -12.24
CA PRO A 54 3.79 29.39 -12.54
C PRO A 54 4.55 28.66 -11.43
N ILE A 55 5.53 27.85 -11.84
CA ILE A 55 6.44 27.16 -10.91
C ILE A 55 7.89 27.47 -11.28
N ILE A 56 8.69 27.77 -10.27
CA ILE A 56 10.14 27.78 -10.38
C ILE A 56 10.70 26.57 -9.64
N TYR A 57 11.29 25.64 -10.40
CA TYR A 57 12.02 24.50 -9.87
C TYR A 57 13.51 24.82 -9.85
N VAL A 58 14.11 24.89 -8.68
CA VAL A 58 15.53 25.19 -8.49
C VAL A 58 16.29 23.88 -8.27
N SER A 59 17.21 23.57 -9.19
CA SER A 59 17.96 22.31 -9.19
C SER A 59 19.44 22.54 -8.87
N PHE A 60 19.91 22.02 -7.74
CA PHE A 60 21.33 21.99 -7.36
C PHE A 60 21.96 20.61 -7.57
N ASP A 61 21.17 19.55 -7.55
CA ASP A 61 21.67 18.17 -7.48
C ASP A 61 21.57 17.40 -8.80
N ARG A 62 20.81 17.90 -9.78
CA ARG A 62 20.56 17.22 -11.05
C ARG A 62 20.90 18.09 -12.24
N SER A 63 21.56 17.48 -13.22
CA SER A 63 21.71 18.08 -14.55
C SER A 63 20.34 18.27 -15.22
N PRO A 64 20.20 19.25 -16.13
CA PRO A 64 18.95 19.50 -16.84
C PRO A 64 18.36 18.25 -17.48
N ARG A 65 19.18 17.44 -18.17
CA ARG A 65 18.74 16.19 -18.80
C ARG A 65 18.14 15.21 -17.78
N ASN A 66 18.83 14.94 -16.67
CA ASN A 66 18.34 14.03 -15.64
C ASN A 66 17.04 14.52 -14.99
N LEU A 67 16.93 15.83 -14.79
CA LEU A 67 15.73 16.42 -14.23
C LEU A 67 14.53 16.34 -15.19
N LEU A 68 14.74 16.60 -16.49
CA LEU A 68 13.69 16.45 -17.51
C LEU A 68 13.17 15.02 -17.57
N ASP A 69 14.05 14.02 -17.58
CA ASP A 69 13.66 12.59 -17.54
C ASP A 69 12.81 12.27 -16.30
N LYS A 70 13.14 12.87 -15.16
CA LYS A 70 12.43 12.69 -13.89
C LYS A 70 11.08 13.40 -13.86
N LEU A 71 10.95 14.55 -14.52
CA LEU A 71 9.71 15.30 -14.65
C LEU A 71 8.73 14.62 -15.62
N GLY A 72 9.24 13.94 -16.66
CA GLY A 72 8.42 13.34 -17.71
C GLY A 72 7.52 14.38 -18.37
N ASP A 73 6.24 14.04 -18.56
CA ASP A 73 5.22 14.91 -19.18
C ASP A 73 5.08 16.29 -18.49
N LEU A 74 5.46 16.41 -17.21
CA LEU A 74 5.41 17.70 -16.49
C LEU A 74 6.42 18.71 -17.04
N ALA A 75 7.46 18.26 -17.75
CA ALA A 75 8.42 19.13 -18.41
C ALA A 75 7.84 19.84 -19.66
N GLU A 76 6.66 19.45 -20.13
CA GLU A 76 5.99 20.09 -21.27
C GLU A 76 5.17 21.32 -20.87
N ASP A 77 5.03 21.60 -19.57
CA ASP A 77 4.29 22.76 -19.09
C ASP A 77 5.09 24.07 -19.26
N ARG A 78 4.54 25.00 -20.05
CA ARG A 78 5.09 26.34 -20.29
C ARG A 78 5.13 27.23 -19.05
N LEU A 79 4.38 26.88 -18.01
CA LEU A 79 4.38 27.58 -16.73
C LEU A 79 5.48 27.06 -15.79
N LEU A 80 6.15 25.96 -16.13
CA LEU A 80 7.32 25.47 -15.42
C LEU A 80 8.58 26.20 -15.90
N THR A 81 9.34 26.74 -14.96
CA THR A 81 10.69 27.23 -15.19
C THR A 81 11.68 26.47 -14.32
N ILE A 82 12.71 25.91 -14.93
CA ILE A 82 13.83 25.27 -14.23
C ILE A 82 14.96 26.29 -14.09
N LEU A 83 15.39 26.56 -12.87
CA LEU A 83 16.64 27.27 -12.58
C LEU A 83 17.74 26.23 -12.35
N ASP A 84 18.60 26.06 -13.35
CA ASP A 84 19.72 25.10 -13.31
C ASP A 84 20.91 25.71 -12.58
N CYS A 85 21.05 25.34 -11.31
CA CYS A 85 22.20 25.64 -10.46
C CYS A 85 23.22 24.48 -10.44
N PHE A 86 22.93 23.36 -11.09
CA PHE A 86 23.80 22.19 -11.12
C PHE A 86 24.97 22.41 -12.07
N THR A 87 24.71 22.85 -13.32
CA THR A 87 25.72 22.84 -14.40
C THR A 87 27.02 23.56 -14.01
N PHE A 88 26.96 24.79 -13.49
CA PHE A 88 28.13 25.51 -12.97
C PHE A 88 28.38 25.31 -11.47
N GLY A 89 27.46 24.64 -10.77
CA GLY A 89 27.60 24.23 -9.38
C GLY A 89 28.38 22.93 -9.27
N LYS A 90 27.67 21.84 -8.98
CA LYS A 90 28.24 20.49 -8.85
C LYS A 90 28.76 19.91 -10.18
N GLY A 91 28.18 20.32 -11.31
CA GLY A 91 28.65 19.96 -12.64
C GLY A 91 29.96 20.65 -13.04
N ALA A 92 30.42 21.63 -12.26
CA ALA A 92 31.68 22.35 -12.41
C ALA A 92 31.92 22.96 -13.81
N GLY A 93 30.86 23.25 -14.56
CA GLY A 93 30.95 23.79 -15.92
C GLY A 93 31.56 22.82 -16.93
N SER A 94 31.52 21.51 -16.66
CA SER A 94 32.08 20.51 -17.58
C SER A 94 31.37 20.50 -18.94
N ASP A 95 32.14 20.37 -20.01
CA ASP A 95 31.65 20.33 -21.40
C ASP A 95 30.50 19.33 -21.61
N ILE A 96 30.49 18.20 -20.89
CA ILE A 96 29.44 17.20 -21.04
C ILE A 96 28.05 17.72 -20.64
N PHE A 97 27.98 18.64 -19.67
CA PHE A 97 26.74 19.27 -19.25
C PHE A 97 26.43 20.51 -20.10
N LEU A 98 27.45 21.22 -20.57
CA LEU A 98 27.27 22.39 -21.44
C LEU A 98 26.69 22.02 -22.81
N LYS A 99 27.04 20.84 -23.36
CA LYS A 99 26.45 20.31 -24.60
C LYS A 99 24.92 20.32 -24.63
N PHE A 100 24.27 20.19 -23.46
CA PHE A 100 22.81 20.30 -23.34
C PHE A 100 22.25 21.62 -23.90
N TYR A 101 23.03 22.70 -23.84
CA TYR A 101 22.63 24.03 -24.29
C TYR A 101 23.10 24.35 -25.72
N GLU A 102 24.00 23.54 -26.27
CA GLU A 102 24.58 23.72 -27.62
C GLU A 102 23.77 22.96 -28.67
N ASP A 103 23.38 21.73 -28.35
CA ASP A 103 22.40 20.98 -29.13
C ASP A 103 21.08 21.75 -29.03
N SER A 104 20.57 22.25 -30.17
CA SER A 104 19.29 22.98 -30.31
C SER A 104 18.37 22.62 -29.15
N GLN A 105 18.15 23.57 -28.21
CA GLN A 105 17.45 23.28 -26.96
C GLN A 105 16.28 22.36 -27.31
N PRO A 106 16.22 21.14 -26.71
CA PRO A 106 15.08 20.27 -26.98
C PRO A 106 13.83 21.14 -26.81
N ASP A 107 12.83 20.99 -27.68
CA ASP A 107 11.55 21.72 -27.59
C ASP A 107 10.83 21.23 -26.32
N THR A 108 11.42 21.56 -25.18
CA THR A 108 10.94 21.30 -23.84
C THR A 108 9.90 22.36 -23.63
N GLY A 109 8.65 21.95 -23.40
CA GLY A 109 7.59 22.92 -23.17
C GLY A 109 7.91 23.88 -22.01
N CYS A 110 8.73 23.47 -21.04
CA CYS A 110 9.22 24.30 -19.93
C CYS A 110 10.41 25.19 -20.30
N ARG A 111 10.55 26.30 -19.56
CA ARG A 111 11.69 27.22 -19.70
C ARG A 111 12.85 26.77 -18.83
N ILE A 112 14.06 26.70 -19.38
CA ILE A 112 15.28 26.39 -18.60
C ILE A 112 16.17 27.63 -18.55
N VAL A 113 16.52 28.05 -17.34
CA VAL A 113 17.40 29.19 -17.06
C VAL A 113 18.67 28.65 -16.41
N ARG A 114 19.78 28.70 -17.14
CA ARG A 114 21.09 28.32 -16.62
C ARG A 114 21.62 29.41 -15.70
N MET A 115 22.15 29.00 -14.56
CA MET A 115 22.80 29.91 -13.63
C MET A 115 24.32 29.86 -13.80
N GLU A 116 24.94 31.02 -14.04
CA GLU A 116 26.38 31.11 -14.30
C GLU A 116 27.24 31.01 -13.03
N ASP A 117 26.78 31.55 -11.89
CA ASP A 117 27.52 31.48 -10.62
C ASP A 117 26.63 31.04 -9.43
N PRO A 118 26.27 29.75 -9.34
CA PRO A 118 25.47 29.22 -8.23
C PRO A 118 26.20 29.13 -6.89
N LYS A 119 27.53 29.31 -6.88
CA LYS A 119 28.35 29.27 -5.64
C LYS A 119 28.24 30.57 -4.86
N ASP A 120 28.03 31.68 -5.54
CA ASP A 120 27.77 32.96 -4.91
C ASP A 120 26.29 33.13 -4.52
N ILE A 121 26.04 33.20 -3.22
CA ILE A 121 24.68 33.33 -2.65
C ILE A 121 24.02 34.63 -3.13
N HIS A 122 24.78 35.71 -3.29
CA HIS A 122 24.22 36.99 -3.72
C HIS A 122 23.73 36.92 -5.17
N SER A 123 24.56 36.36 -6.06
CA SER A 123 24.23 36.10 -7.46
C SER A 123 23.02 35.17 -7.58
N PHE A 124 22.96 34.11 -6.77
CA PHE A 124 21.77 33.23 -6.65
C PHE A 124 20.52 34.00 -6.27
N THR A 125 20.61 34.74 -5.17
CA THR A 125 19.48 35.50 -4.63
C THR A 125 18.95 36.51 -5.64
N LYS A 126 19.84 37.21 -6.34
CA LYS A 126 19.48 38.16 -7.38
C LYS A 126 18.80 37.47 -8.56
N ALA A 127 19.42 36.45 -9.15
CA ALA A 127 18.88 35.74 -10.30
C ALA A 127 17.50 35.12 -9.99
N PHE A 128 17.35 34.57 -8.79
CA PHE A 128 16.09 34.02 -8.29
C PHE A 128 14.98 35.08 -8.22
N TYR A 129 15.24 36.24 -7.62
CA TYR A 129 14.22 37.29 -7.50
C TYR A 129 13.96 38.02 -8.83
N ASP A 130 14.97 38.20 -9.67
CA ASP A 130 14.80 38.73 -11.02
C ASP A 130 13.90 37.81 -11.85
N LEU A 131 14.09 36.49 -11.74
CA LEU A 131 13.24 35.50 -12.41
C LEU A 131 11.80 35.57 -11.90
N HIS A 132 11.60 35.59 -10.58
CA HIS A 132 10.27 35.74 -9.98
C HIS A 132 9.57 37.04 -10.43
N ALA A 133 10.31 38.16 -10.52
CA ALA A 133 9.76 39.46 -10.92
C ALA A 133 9.21 39.47 -12.37
N THR A 134 9.61 38.51 -13.21
CA THR A 134 9.03 38.35 -14.56
C THR A 134 7.63 37.71 -14.57
N MET A 135 7.15 37.24 -13.41
CA MET A 135 5.89 36.50 -13.27
C MET A 135 4.85 37.36 -12.53
N LYS A 136 3.59 37.32 -12.99
CA LYS A 136 2.51 38.20 -12.47
C LYS A 136 1.56 37.54 -11.46
N GLN A 137 1.58 36.21 -11.34
CA GLN A 137 0.70 35.45 -10.44
C GLN A 137 1.47 34.99 -9.19
N ASP A 138 0.78 34.40 -8.22
CA ASP A 138 1.42 33.63 -7.16
C ASP A 138 2.24 32.49 -7.78
N VAL A 139 3.56 32.67 -7.79
CA VAL A 139 4.54 31.68 -8.24
C VAL A 139 4.67 30.63 -7.15
N ARG A 140 4.96 29.38 -7.49
CA ARG A 140 5.27 28.31 -6.53
C ARG A 140 6.69 27.84 -6.71
N PHE A 141 7.29 27.34 -5.64
CA PHE A 141 8.71 26.98 -5.65
C PHE A 141 8.94 25.55 -5.22
N VAL A 142 9.93 24.91 -5.86
CA VAL A 142 10.53 23.65 -5.41
C VAL A 142 12.05 23.86 -5.39
N PHE A 143 12.66 23.75 -4.21
CA PHE A 143 14.11 23.83 -4.03
C PHE A 143 14.67 22.42 -3.80
N GLU A 144 15.25 21.81 -4.84
CA GLU A 144 15.95 20.51 -4.80
C GLU A 144 17.47 20.72 -4.93
N SER A 145 18.25 20.75 -3.85
CA SER A 145 17.87 20.60 -2.44
C SER A 145 18.64 21.57 -1.53
N ILE A 146 18.17 21.77 -0.30
CA ILE A 146 18.94 22.49 0.75
C ILE A 146 20.31 21.83 0.96
N THR A 147 20.36 20.50 0.87
CA THR A 147 21.61 19.73 1.00
C THR A 147 22.59 20.10 -0.11
N GLY A 148 22.14 20.15 -1.36
CA GLY A 148 22.93 20.62 -2.49
C GLY A 148 23.41 22.07 -2.36
N MET A 149 22.56 22.97 -1.86
CA MET A 149 22.91 24.36 -1.59
C MET A 149 24.00 24.48 -0.52
N GLN A 150 23.85 23.75 0.60
CA GLN A 150 24.81 23.76 1.69
C GLN A 150 26.19 23.26 1.26
N GLU A 151 26.24 22.17 0.50
CA GLU A 151 27.49 21.63 -0.04
C GLU A 151 28.19 22.65 -0.94
N LEU A 152 27.42 23.30 -1.82
CA LEU A 152 27.96 24.27 -2.77
C LEU A 152 28.46 25.55 -2.08
N TRP A 153 27.77 25.99 -1.02
CA TRP A 153 28.09 27.24 -0.33
C TRP A 153 29.12 27.09 0.80
N GLY A 154 29.51 25.85 1.11
CA GLY A 154 30.61 25.55 2.01
C GLY A 154 30.24 25.65 3.50
N GLY A 155 29.00 25.26 3.87
CA GLY A 155 28.66 25.01 5.27
C GLY A 155 27.24 25.39 5.68
N GLU A 156 26.81 24.85 6.82
CA GLU A 156 25.46 25.02 7.36
C GLU A 156 25.14 26.46 7.79
N ASP A 157 26.11 27.24 8.28
CA ASP A 157 25.87 28.60 8.76
C ASP A 157 25.42 29.55 7.64
N LYS A 158 26.03 29.44 6.46
CA LYS A 158 25.63 30.23 5.29
C LYS A 158 24.25 29.83 4.80
N MET A 159 23.96 28.53 4.78
CA MET A 159 22.64 28.01 4.39
C MET A 159 21.56 28.46 5.38
N ALA A 160 21.82 28.39 6.69
CA ALA A 160 20.92 28.87 7.73
C ALA A 160 20.62 30.37 7.58
N SER A 161 21.65 31.18 7.34
CA SER A 161 21.50 32.62 7.11
C SER A 161 20.67 32.92 5.86
N PHE A 162 20.95 32.24 4.75
CA PHE A 162 20.16 32.36 3.52
C PHE A 162 18.70 31.96 3.72
N TYR A 163 18.45 30.83 4.40
CA TYR A 163 17.10 30.34 4.66
C TYR A 163 16.30 31.31 5.55
N ALA A 164 16.93 31.81 6.62
CA ALA A 164 16.34 32.78 7.54
C ALA A 164 16.00 34.12 6.89
N HIS A 165 16.74 34.53 5.85
CA HIS A 165 16.44 35.74 5.09
C HIS A 165 15.42 35.51 3.98
N SER A 166 15.47 34.36 3.30
CA SER A 166 14.64 34.08 2.12
C SER A 166 13.22 33.66 2.49
N CYS A 167 13.02 32.85 3.53
CA CYS A 167 11.70 32.36 3.90
C CYS A 167 10.69 33.46 4.27
N PRO A 168 11.06 34.48 5.09
CA PRO A 168 10.17 35.61 5.35
C PRO A 168 9.82 36.39 4.07
N ARG A 169 10.77 36.54 3.13
CA ARG A 169 10.50 37.21 1.86
C ARG A 169 9.53 36.41 1.00
N LEU A 170 9.70 35.09 0.91
CA LEU A 170 8.75 34.21 0.22
C LEU A 170 7.36 34.24 0.86
N TYR A 171 7.29 34.32 2.19
CA TYR A 171 6.02 34.47 2.90
C TYR A 171 5.30 35.76 2.47
N GLU A 172 6.00 36.89 2.41
CA GLU A 172 5.47 38.18 1.96
C GLU A 172 5.09 38.19 0.46
N LEU A 173 5.78 37.39 -0.36
CA LEU A 173 5.45 37.19 -1.77
C LEU A 173 4.18 36.34 -1.98
N ASN A 174 3.50 35.90 -0.91
CA ASN A 174 2.28 35.10 -0.98
C ASN A 174 2.45 33.86 -1.87
N THR A 175 3.56 33.13 -1.68
CA THR A 175 3.88 31.91 -2.43
C THR A 175 3.83 30.65 -1.54
N ILE A 176 3.90 29.47 -2.14
CA ILE A 176 4.22 28.21 -1.45
C ILE A 176 5.58 27.73 -1.95
N ALA A 177 6.46 27.37 -1.02
CA ALA A 177 7.80 26.89 -1.32
C ALA A 177 8.05 25.53 -0.68
N TYR A 178 8.39 24.53 -1.51
CA TYR A 178 8.86 23.23 -1.06
C TYR A 178 10.39 23.26 -0.94
N TRP A 179 10.87 22.84 0.22
CA TRP A 179 12.30 22.79 0.55
C TRP A 179 12.67 21.36 0.90
N ILE A 180 13.52 20.73 0.09
CA ILE A 180 13.92 19.34 0.31
C ILE A 180 15.26 19.31 1.05
N LEU A 181 15.33 18.50 2.11
CA LEU A 181 16.51 18.38 2.97
C LEU A 181 16.77 16.91 3.29
N GLU A 182 17.99 16.42 3.05
CA GLU A 182 18.40 15.10 3.52
C GLU A 182 18.67 15.13 5.02
N LYS A 183 17.76 14.61 5.84
CA LYS A 183 17.79 14.84 7.28
C LYS A 183 19.00 14.23 8.00
N GLY A 184 19.61 13.21 7.41
CA GLY A 184 20.83 12.56 7.90
C GLY A 184 22.11 13.33 7.58
N ALA A 185 22.09 14.21 6.57
CA ALA A 185 23.26 15.00 6.15
C ALA A 185 23.48 16.26 7.00
N HIS A 186 22.50 16.63 7.84
CA HIS A 186 22.50 17.91 8.54
C HIS A 186 22.45 17.81 10.06
N SER A 187 23.10 18.77 10.71
CA SER A 187 23.17 18.83 12.17
C SER A 187 21.78 19.05 12.79
N PRO A 188 21.57 18.57 14.04
CA PRO A 188 20.35 18.88 14.78
C PRO A 188 20.10 20.39 14.92
N ARG A 189 21.18 21.20 14.99
CA ARG A 189 21.11 22.66 15.11
C ARG A 189 20.51 23.29 13.86
N LEU A 190 21.01 22.96 12.67
CA LEU A 190 20.49 23.50 11.41
C LEU A 190 19.01 23.11 11.23
N LYS A 191 18.67 21.84 11.46
CA LYS A 191 17.28 21.35 11.38
C LYS A 191 16.34 22.10 12.32
N ALA A 192 16.78 22.37 13.56
CA ALA A 192 15.98 23.14 14.52
C ALA A 192 15.74 24.58 14.03
N GLN A 193 16.75 25.26 13.48
CA GLN A 193 16.61 26.61 12.92
C GLN A 193 15.64 26.63 11.73
N ILE A 194 15.78 25.69 10.79
CA ILE A 194 14.87 25.55 9.64
C ILE A 194 13.43 25.31 10.12
N ASN A 195 13.24 24.37 11.05
CA ASN A 195 11.92 24.04 11.59
C ASN A 195 11.27 25.21 12.33
N GLN A 196 12.05 26.07 12.97
CA GLN A 196 11.53 27.24 13.66
C GLN A 196 10.90 28.22 12.67
N ILE A 197 11.53 28.43 11.52
CA ILE A 197 11.10 29.40 10.49
C ILE A 197 10.01 28.83 9.58
N ALA A 198 10.08 27.54 9.24
CA ALA A 198 9.13 26.87 8.34
C ALA A 198 7.70 26.88 8.89
N GLN A 199 6.71 27.03 8.01
CA GLN A 199 5.30 26.94 8.38
C GLN A 199 4.87 25.47 8.49
N VAL A 200 5.39 24.61 7.62
CA VAL A 200 5.09 23.18 7.58
C VAL A 200 6.38 22.37 7.55
N VAL A 201 6.45 21.32 8.37
CA VAL A 201 7.58 20.37 8.38
C VAL A 201 7.02 18.96 8.30
N ILE A 202 7.45 18.21 7.29
CA ILE A 202 7.06 16.82 7.03
C ILE A 202 8.31 15.95 7.08
N ASP A 203 8.27 14.89 7.89
CA ASP A 203 9.31 13.88 7.97
C ASP A 203 8.94 12.66 7.11
N LEU A 204 9.84 12.28 6.21
CA LEU A 204 9.77 11.04 5.45
C LEU A 204 10.79 10.08 6.04
N SER A 205 10.43 8.83 6.27
CA SER A 205 11.34 7.82 6.81
C SER A 205 11.11 6.44 6.23
N VAL A 206 12.15 5.60 6.23
CA VAL A 206 12.03 4.18 5.92
C VAL A 206 12.22 3.37 7.19
N LYS A 207 11.22 2.55 7.56
CA LYS A 207 11.33 1.61 8.68
C LYS A 207 10.96 0.21 8.23
N ARG A 208 11.88 -0.74 8.39
CA ARG A 208 11.70 -2.16 8.01
C ARG A 208 11.21 -2.33 6.56
N GLY A 209 11.77 -1.54 5.64
CA GLY A 209 11.42 -1.57 4.21
C GLY A 209 10.07 -0.93 3.84
N SER A 210 9.39 -0.29 4.78
CA SER A 210 8.17 0.48 4.53
C SER A 210 8.42 1.97 4.69
N THR A 211 7.81 2.79 3.84
CA THR A 211 7.93 4.26 3.85
C THR A 211 6.83 4.88 4.70
N TYR A 212 7.20 5.87 5.51
CA TYR A 212 6.30 6.59 6.42
C TYR A 212 6.43 8.08 6.23
N LEU A 213 5.32 8.79 6.39
CA LEU A 213 5.22 10.24 6.42
C LEU A 213 4.67 10.68 7.77
N SER A 214 5.31 11.64 8.42
CA SER A 214 4.83 12.25 9.67
C SER A 214 4.76 13.76 9.53
N ILE A 215 3.67 14.38 9.96
CA ILE A 215 3.56 15.84 10.04
C ILE A 215 4.17 16.27 11.37
N VAL A 216 5.34 16.92 11.31
CA VAL A 216 6.08 17.37 12.50
C VAL A 216 5.59 18.74 12.96
N LYS A 217 5.28 19.62 12.00
CA LYS A 217 4.80 20.98 12.24
C LYS A 217 3.85 21.40 11.15
N ALA A 218 2.77 22.09 11.50
CA ALA A 218 1.89 22.77 10.56
C ALA A 218 1.26 23.98 11.27
N GLU A 219 1.83 25.16 11.03
CA GLU A 219 1.46 26.40 11.73
C GLU A 219 -0.01 26.76 11.43
N LYS A 220 -0.71 27.27 12.46
CA LYS A 220 -2.13 27.70 12.39
C LYS A 220 -3.10 26.58 12.00
N ARG A 221 -2.75 25.32 12.26
CA ARG A 221 -3.61 24.16 12.10
C ARG A 221 -3.67 23.39 13.43
N GLU A 222 -4.88 23.11 13.87
CA GLU A 222 -5.13 22.21 14.99
C GLU A 222 -5.43 20.83 14.40
N LEU A 223 -4.42 19.95 14.40
CA LEU A 223 -4.50 18.62 13.82
C LEU A 223 -4.27 17.56 14.89
N ASP A 224 -5.09 16.52 14.90
CA ASP A 224 -4.87 15.30 15.67
C ASP A 224 -3.82 14.36 15.04
N THR A 225 -3.30 14.73 13.86
CA THR A 225 -2.34 13.96 13.05
C THR A 225 -0.88 14.27 13.34
N PHE A 226 -0.57 15.25 14.21
CA PHE A 226 0.81 15.63 14.51
C PHE A 226 1.64 14.48 15.08
N ASN A 227 2.85 14.31 14.55
CA ASN A 227 3.82 13.27 14.90
C ASN A 227 3.31 11.82 14.75
N ARG A 228 2.14 11.61 14.14
CA ARG A 228 1.64 10.30 13.78
C ARG A 228 2.31 9.83 12.48
N PRO A 229 2.91 8.63 12.44
CA PRO A 229 3.45 8.08 11.21
C PRO A 229 2.32 7.50 10.34
N PHE A 230 2.26 7.92 9.09
CA PHE A 230 1.36 7.40 8.07
C PHE A 230 2.17 6.56 7.08
N SER A 231 1.92 5.25 7.04
CA SER A 231 2.52 4.37 6.03
C SER A 231 2.00 4.78 4.66
N TYR A 232 2.89 4.86 3.67
CA TYR A 232 2.50 5.12 2.30
C TYR A 232 3.38 4.33 1.34
N TRP A 233 2.90 4.15 0.12
CA TRP A 233 3.71 3.68 -1.00
C TRP A 233 3.40 4.52 -2.23
N SER A 234 4.32 4.54 -3.19
CA SER A 234 4.12 5.24 -4.45
C SER A 234 4.41 4.35 -5.65
N LYS A 235 3.69 4.61 -6.75
CA LYS A 235 3.96 4.03 -8.07
C LYS A 235 3.73 5.13 -9.12
N GLY A 236 4.82 5.63 -9.70
CA GLY A 236 4.78 6.85 -10.50
C GLY A 236 4.30 8.03 -9.64
N LEU A 237 3.30 8.77 -10.12
CA LEU A 237 2.71 9.91 -9.40
C LEU A 237 1.61 9.52 -8.40
N ILE A 238 1.22 8.24 -8.33
CA ILE A 238 0.19 7.77 -7.41
C ILE A 238 0.84 7.56 -6.04
N VAL A 239 0.35 8.27 -5.03
CA VAL A 239 0.73 8.10 -3.61
C VAL A 239 -0.47 7.55 -2.87
N THR A 240 -0.31 6.36 -2.27
CA THR A 240 -1.36 5.71 -1.50
C THR A 240 -0.94 5.61 -0.05
N PHE A 241 -1.76 6.15 0.85
CA PHE A 241 -1.57 6.00 2.29
C PHE A 241 -2.34 4.79 2.79
N GLU A 242 -1.71 4.02 3.67
CA GLU A 242 -2.36 2.93 4.40
C GLU A 242 -2.99 3.56 5.64
N ASP A 243 -4.33 3.63 5.65
CA ASP A 243 -5.08 4.22 6.74
C ASP A 243 -4.97 3.29 7.96
N GLU A 244 -4.56 3.79 9.13
CA GLU A 244 -4.72 3.07 10.40
C GLU A 244 -6.22 3.03 10.74
N GLY A 245 -6.94 2.12 10.07
CA GLY A 245 -8.39 2.00 10.10
C GLY A 245 -8.98 1.31 8.86
N LYS A 246 -8.24 1.29 7.75
CA LYS A 246 -8.52 0.47 6.56
C LYS A 246 -7.22 -0.16 6.14
N GLY A 247 -7.09 -1.45 6.45
CA GLY A 247 -5.86 -2.22 6.29
C GLY A 247 -5.19 -1.94 4.96
N SER A 248 -3.86 -1.88 4.99
CA SER A 248 -3.04 -1.93 3.79
C SER A 248 -3.62 -2.94 2.79
N PRO A 249 -3.56 -2.67 1.48
CA PRO A 249 -3.81 -3.69 0.44
C PRO A 249 -2.89 -4.91 0.62
N ARG A 250 -1.78 -4.74 1.36
CA ARG A 250 -1.08 -5.84 2.04
C ARG A 250 -1.90 -6.20 3.27
N GLY A 251 -3.00 -6.89 3.01
CA GLY A 251 -3.95 -7.34 4.02
C GLY A 251 -3.24 -7.99 5.18
N ASN A 252 -3.92 -8.02 6.33
CA ASN A 252 -3.47 -8.64 7.57
C ASN A 252 -3.24 -10.16 7.36
N LEU A 253 -2.17 -10.50 6.64
CA LEU A 253 -1.82 -11.82 6.16
C LEU A 253 -1.61 -12.74 7.36
N GLY A 254 -1.05 -12.22 8.44
CA GLY A 254 -0.92 -12.93 9.70
C GLY A 254 -2.27 -13.31 10.30
N ALA A 255 -3.19 -12.34 10.47
CA ALA A 255 -4.51 -12.65 11.02
C ALA A 255 -5.32 -13.56 10.10
N ARG A 256 -5.20 -13.37 8.78
CA ARG A 256 -5.90 -14.19 7.79
C ARG A 256 -5.36 -15.62 7.73
N LEU A 257 -4.04 -15.78 7.80
CA LEU A 257 -3.39 -17.08 7.96
C LEU A 257 -3.86 -17.76 9.24
N LYS A 258 -3.90 -17.04 10.35
CA LYS A 258 -4.40 -17.53 11.64
C LYS A 258 -5.85 -18.00 11.55
N GLU A 259 -6.73 -17.20 10.94
CA GLU A 259 -8.14 -17.52 10.74
C GLU A 259 -8.30 -18.80 9.90
N LEU A 260 -7.65 -18.88 8.75
CA LEU A 260 -7.70 -20.04 7.85
C LEU A 260 -7.12 -21.28 8.52
N ARG A 261 -6.03 -21.14 9.27
CA ARG A 261 -5.42 -22.22 10.05
C ARG A 261 -6.40 -22.77 11.08
N ILE A 262 -7.06 -21.89 11.84
CA ILE A 262 -8.05 -22.27 12.85
C ILE A 262 -9.29 -22.92 12.19
N LYS A 263 -9.77 -22.38 11.08
CA LYS A 263 -10.88 -22.97 10.30
C LYS A 263 -10.58 -24.37 9.78
N ARG A 264 -9.31 -24.67 9.51
CA ARG A 264 -8.82 -26.01 9.14
C ARG A 264 -8.37 -26.85 10.33
N SER A 265 -8.58 -26.37 11.56
CA SER A 265 -8.25 -27.06 12.81
C SER A 265 -6.77 -27.43 12.98
N PHE A 266 -5.86 -26.70 12.32
CA PHE A 266 -4.43 -26.90 12.51
C PHE A 266 -3.91 -26.08 13.70
N SER A 267 -3.05 -26.66 14.53
CA SER A 267 -2.19 -25.89 15.45
C SER A 267 -1.04 -25.19 14.70
N GLN A 268 -0.44 -24.17 15.33
CA GLN A 268 0.75 -23.52 14.76
C GLN A 268 1.89 -24.54 14.54
N THR A 269 2.04 -25.49 15.47
CA THR A 269 3.06 -26.56 15.40
C THR A 269 2.83 -27.49 14.22
N GLU A 270 1.58 -27.90 13.98
CA GLU A 270 1.24 -28.77 12.85
C GLU A 270 1.45 -28.08 11.50
N LEU A 271 0.99 -26.83 11.38
CA LEU A 271 1.21 -26.06 10.16
C LEU A 271 2.72 -25.84 9.91
N ALA A 272 3.48 -25.50 10.95
CA ALA A 272 4.92 -25.32 10.87
C ALA A 272 5.63 -26.57 10.34
N ARG A 273 5.29 -27.75 10.90
CA ARG A 273 5.84 -29.04 10.47
C ARG A 273 5.54 -29.35 9.01
N LEU A 274 4.31 -29.10 8.56
CA LEU A 274 3.89 -29.36 7.17
C LEU A 274 4.56 -28.40 6.17
N VAL A 275 4.72 -27.13 6.54
CA VAL A 275 5.41 -26.12 5.72
C VAL A 275 6.92 -26.36 5.71
N GLY A 276 7.50 -26.86 6.79
CA GLY A 276 8.95 -27.04 6.96
C GLY A 276 9.63 -25.83 7.61
N VAL A 277 8.94 -25.16 8.55
CA VAL A 277 9.45 -24.02 9.32
C VAL A 277 9.28 -24.29 10.82
N THR A 278 9.83 -23.42 11.67
CA THR A 278 9.64 -23.54 13.13
C THR A 278 8.25 -23.05 13.57
N PRO A 279 7.68 -23.56 14.68
CA PRO A 279 6.43 -23.02 15.24
C PRO A 279 6.52 -21.52 15.56
N SER A 280 7.70 -21.03 15.99
CA SER A 280 7.95 -19.61 16.20
C SER A 280 7.79 -18.79 14.92
N THR A 281 8.20 -19.32 13.78
CA THR A 281 8.06 -18.67 12.46
C THR A 281 6.58 -18.49 12.12
N ILE A 282 5.74 -19.53 12.31
CA ILE A 282 4.29 -19.41 12.09
C ILE A 282 3.67 -18.39 13.05
N SER A 283 4.03 -18.42 14.33
CA SER A 283 3.53 -17.45 15.31
C SER A 283 3.93 -16.01 14.97
N GLN A 284 5.17 -15.78 14.54
CA GLN A 284 5.65 -14.48 14.11
C GLN A 284 4.97 -14.01 12.82
N ILE A 285 4.66 -14.91 11.88
CA ILE A 285 3.88 -14.58 10.68
C ILE A 285 2.45 -14.19 11.07
N GLU A 286 1.80 -14.98 11.93
CA GLU A 286 0.44 -14.71 12.39
C GLU A 286 0.31 -13.40 13.18
N GLY A 287 1.36 -13.01 13.89
CA GLY A 287 1.47 -11.73 14.57
C GLY A 287 1.92 -10.56 13.68
N ASN A 288 2.08 -10.78 12.37
CA ASN A 288 2.65 -9.80 11.41
C ASN A 288 4.04 -9.27 11.81
N LEU A 289 4.81 -10.04 12.59
CA LEU A 289 6.18 -9.69 12.99
C LEU A 289 7.19 -9.97 11.87
N ILE A 290 6.93 -11.02 11.08
CA ILE A 290 7.72 -11.38 9.89
C ILE A 290 6.78 -11.77 8.75
N TYR A 291 7.25 -11.66 7.51
CA TYR A 291 6.52 -12.16 6.33
C TYR A 291 7.08 -13.52 5.88
N PRO A 292 6.23 -14.44 5.40
CA PRO A 292 6.71 -15.69 4.81
C PRO A 292 7.45 -15.41 3.51
N SER A 293 8.45 -16.24 3.19
CA SER A 293 8.99 -16.27 1.82
C SER A 293 7.91 -16.73 0.85
N LEU A 294 8.02 -16.35 -0.44
CA LEU A 294 7.05 -16.77 -1.46
C LEU A 294 6.85 -18.31 -1.49
N PRO A 295 7.91 -19.16 -1.46
CA PRO A 295 7.72 -20.61 -1.38
C PRO A 295 6.94 -21.06 -0.13
N ALA A 296 7.21 -20.46 1.03
CA ALA A 296 6.51 -20.80 2.26
C ALA A 296 5.03 -20.39 2.19
N LEU A 297 4.72 -19.23 1.59
CA LEU A 297 3.35 -18.75 1.39
C LEU A 297 2.54 -19.66 0.46
N LEU A 298 3.14 -20.06 -0.68
CA LEU A 298 2.50 -21.00 -1.63
C LEU A 298 2.19 -22.34 -0.95
N LYS A 299 3.15 -22.87 -0.19
CA LYS A 299 3.00 -24.13 0.54
C LYS A 299 1.95 -24.05 1.64
N MET A 300 1.85 -22.92 2.35
CA MET A 300 0.76 -22.67 3.31
C MET A 300 -0.61 -22.66 2.62
N ALA A 301 -0.72 -22.04 1.44
CA ALA A 301 -1.96 -22.01 0.65
C ALA A 301 -2.41 -23.43 0.29
N GLU A 302 -1.48 -24.24 -0.19
CA GLU A 302 -1.69 -25.64 -0.56
C GLU A 302 -2.17 -26.47 0.64
N ILE A 303 -1.47 -26.41 1.78
CA ILE A 303 -1.81 -27.15 3.00
C ILE A 303 -3.18 -26.75 3.54
N LEU A 304 -3.50 -25.46 3.51
CA LEU A 304 -4.80 -24.94 3.94
C LEU A 304 -5.90 -25.13 2.89
N SER A 305 -5.55 -25.64 1.71
CA SER A 305 -6.44 -25.86 0.57
C SER A 305 -7.23 -24.59 0.22
N VAL A 306 -6.49 -23.50 0.01
CA VAL A 306 -6.99 -22.19 -0.41
C VAL A 306 -6.12 -21.63 -1.53
N GLU A 307 -6.68 -20.71 -2.32
CA GLU A 307 -5.84 -19.92 -3.22
C GLU A 307 -4.98 -18.93 -2.43
N VAL A 308 -3.79 -18.62 -2.94
CA VAL A 308 -2.86 -17.62 -2.36
C VAL A 308 -3.54 -16.26 -2.21
N SER A 309 -4.42 -15.91 -3.15
CA SER A 309 -5.26 -14.71 -3.12
C SER A 309 -6.07 -14.58 -1.82
N SER A 310 -6.44 -15.70 -1.19
CA SER A 310 -7.27 -15.75 0.02
C SER A 310 -6.60 -15.18 1.26
N PHE A 311 -5.26 -15.09 1.28
CA PHE A 311 -4.49 -14.43 2.34
C PHE A 311 -4.55 -12.91 2.26
N PHE A 312 -4.93 -12.36 1.11
CA PHE A 312 -4.96 -10.93 0.82
C PHE A 312 -6.40 -10.38 0.67
N GLN A 313 -7.42 -11.23 0.82
CA GLN A 313 -8.81 -10.82 0.73
C GLN A 313 -9.27 -10.20 2.05
N GLU A 314 -9.78 -8.96 1.98
CA GLU A 314 -10.43 -8.30 3.11
C GLU A 314 -11.74 -9.01 3.48
N THR A 315 -11.93 -9.27 4.78
CA THR A 315 -13.18 -9.80 5.36
C THR A 315 -14.39 -8.88 5.11
N GLY A 316 -14.19 -7.62 4.72
CA GLY A 316 -15.25 -6.65 4.47
C GLY A 316 -15.85 -6.66 3.06
N ALA A 317 -15.10 -7.07 2.03
CA ALA A 317 -15.52 -6.89 0.63
C ALA A 317 -16.46 -7.99 0.10
N LYS A 318 -16.65 -9.09 0.85
CA LYS A 318 -17.44 -10.24 0.41
C LYS A 318 -18.94 -10.19 0.74
N LYS A 319 -19.47 -9.06 1.22
CA LYS A 319 -20.89 -8.97 1.64
C LYS A 319 -21.94 -9.05 0.52
N ASN A 320 -21.57 -9.05 -0.77
CA ASN A 320 -22.54 -8.95 -1.88
C ASN A 320 -22.51 -10.10 -2.92
N ARG A 321 -21.94 -11.28 -2.60
CA ARG A 321 -21.96 -12.41 -3.55
C ARG A 321 -23.15 -13.33 -3.27
N PHE A 322 -24.14 -13.30 -4.15
CA PHE A 322 -25.37 -14.10 -4.04
C PHE A 322 -25.33 -15.42 -4.83
N ILE A 323 -24.40 -15.55 -5.77
CA ILE A 323 -24.25 -16.75 -6.62
C ILE A 323 -22.83 -17.29 -6.49
N PHE A 324 -22.73 -18.58 -6.20
CA PHE A 324 -21.48 -19.33 -6.08
C PHE A 324 -21.39 -20.37 -7.21
N PRO A 325 -20.63 -20.08 -8.29
CA PRO A 325 -20.41 -21.02 -9.38
C PRO A 325 -19.77 -22.32 -8.90
N ALA A 326 -20.15 -23.47 -9.46
CA ALA A 326 -19.63 -24.78 -9.07
C ALA A 326 -18.09 -24.92 -9.17
N LYS A 327 -17.45 -24.13 -10.04
CA LYS A 327 -15.98 -24.08 -10.18
C LYS A 327 -15.27 -23.47 -8.97
N ASP A 328 -15.99 -22.70 -8.14
CA ASP A 328 -15.45 -22.07 -6.94
C ASP A 328 -15.59 -22.99 -5.70
N ALA A 329 -16.22 -24.16 -5.86
CA ALA A 329 -16.43 -25.11 -4.77
C ALA A 329 -15.09 -25.73 -4.33
N SER A 330 -14.82 -25.71 -3.02
CA SER A 330 -13.56 -26.21 -2.45
C SER A 330 -13.64 -27.69 -2.15
N ARG A 331 -12.71 -28.49 -2.69
CA ARG A 331 -12.61 -29.93 -2.35
C ARG A 331 -12.26 -30.08 -0.87
N ILE A 332 -12.97 -30.96 -0.18
CA ILE A 332 -12.68 -31.32 1.21
C ILE A 332 -12.08 -32.72 1.27
N LYS A 333 -11.16 -32.91 2.21
CA LYS A 333 -10.61 -34.23 2.55
C LYS A 333 -11.33 -34.74 3.78
N PHE A 334 -11.78 -35.99 3.72
CA PHE A 334 -12.30 -36.70 4.88
C PHE A 334 -11.16 -37.45 5.54
N ASN A 335 -10.88 -37.12 6.79
CA ASN A 335 -9.85 -37.81 7.55
C ASN A 335 -10.25 -39.28 7.73
N ASN A 336 -9.29 -40.20 7.58
CA ASN A 336 -9.48 -41.64 7.76
C ASN A 336 -10.50 -42.31 6.81
N MET A 337 -10.77 -41.73 5.64
CA MET A 337 -11.62 -42.34 4.61
C MET A 337 -10.86 -42.53 3.29
N PRO A 338 -11.12 -43.61 2.52
CA PRO A 338 -10.46 -43.81 1.23
C PRO A 338 -10.90 -42.75 0.21
N GLU A 339 -9.94 -42.01 -0.38
CA GLU A 339 -10.24 -40.95 -1.38
C GLU A 339 -10.99 -41.46 -2.63
N ARG A 340 -10.91 -42.77 -2.91
CA ARG A 340 -11.65 -43.42 -4.01
C ARG A 340 -13.10 -43.76 -3.65
N ALA A 341 -13.41 -43.89 -2.36
CA ALA A 341 -14.73 -44.29 -1.88
C ALA A 341 -15.67 -43.09 -1.68
N VAL A 342 -15.12 -41.95 -1.26
CA VAL A 342 -15.92 -40.74 -0.98
C VAL A 342 -15.16 -39.48 -1.34
N THR A 343 -15.87 -38.53 -1.94
CA THR A 343 -15.38 -37.18 -2.20
C THR A 343 -16.40 -36.13 -1.75
N GLY A 344 -15.91 -34.97 -1.35
CA GLY A 344 -16.74 -33.89 -0.86
C GLY A 344 -16.29 -32.54 -1.42
N ARG A 345 -17.26 -31.65 -1.64
CA ARG A 345 -17.01 -30.25 -2.02
C ARG A 345 -17.85 -29.32 -1.16
N LEU A 346 -17.24 -28.33 -0.52
CA LEU A 346 -17.96 -27.22 0.10
C LEU A 346 -18.42 -26.26 -1.01
N LEU A 347 -19.72 -26.01 -1.08
CA LEU A 347 -20.34 -25.26 -2.18
C LEU A 347 -20.29 -23.73 -1.99
N ILE A 348 -19.87 -23.28 -0.81
CA ILE A 348 -19.60 -21.88 -0.49
C ILE A 348 -18.10 -21.68 -0.25
N PRO A 349 -17.58 -20.45 -0.41
CA PRO A 349 -16.22 -20.13 0.00
C PRO A 349 -16.00 -20.43 1.49
N VAL A 350 -14.85 -21.02 1.82
CA VAL A 350 -14.46 -21.37 3.21
C VAL A 350 -14.47 -20.15 4.14
N ASP A 351 -14.36 -18.96 3.58
CA ASP A 351 -14.32 -17.71 4.32
C ASP A 351 -15.66 -16.97 4.40
N LEU A 352 -16.72 -17.51 3.80
CA LEU A 352 -18.07 -16.97 3.97
C LEU A 352 -18.60 -17.34 5.36
N GLU A 353 -18.96 -16.34 6.16
CA GLU A 353 -19.73 -16.55 7.39
C GLU A 353 -21.19 -16.83 7.01
N ALA A 354 -21.54 -18.12 6.97
CA ALA A 354 -22.90 -18.58 6.74
C ALA A 354 -23.43 -19.32 7.97
N GLY A 355 -24.74 -19.21 8.21
CA GLY A 355 -25.43 -20.00 9.25
C GLY A 355 -25.53 -21.50 8.91
N ALA A 356 -25.15 -21.89 7.70
CA ALA A 356 -25.11 -23.28 7.26
C ALA A 356 -23.95 -23.51 6.28
N GLU A 357 -23.37 -24.71 6.32
CA GLU A 357 -22.28 -25.16 5.45
C GLU A 357 -22.83 -26.22 4.48
N PRO A 358 -23.10 -25.86 3.20
CA PRO A 358 -23.57 -26.81 2.19
C PRO A 358 -22.41 -27.53 1.50
N TYR A 359 -22.50 -28.85 1.43
CA TYR A 359 -21.56 -29.76 0.80
C TYR A 359 -22.26 -30.58 -0.28
N LEU A 360 -21.52 -30.89 -1.34
CA LEU A 360 -21.87 -32.00 -2.23
C LEU A 360 -20.98 -33.19 -1.89
N ILE A 361 -21.61 -34.27 -1.41
CA ILE A 361 -20.97 -35.53 -1.04
C ILE A 361 -21.24 -36.54 -2.15
N GLU A 362 -20.19 -37.20 -2.63
CA GLU A 362 -20.27 -38.22 -3.66
C GLU A 362 -19.63 -39.51 -3.14
N ILE A 363 -20.43 -40.57 -3.00
CA ILE A 363 -19.98 -41.90 -2.57
C ILE A 363 -19.96 -42.81 -3.80
N ALA A 364 -18.79 -43.37 -4.08
CA ALA A 364 -18.58 -44.22 -5.25
C ALA A 364 -19.47 -45.48 -5.22
N PRO A 365 -19.75 -46.11 -6.37
CA PRO A 365 -20.37 -47.42 -6.43
C PRO A 365 -19.62 -48.46 -5.57
N ASP A 366 -20.33 -49.47 -5.08
CA ASP A 366 -19.80 -50.59 -4.32
C ASP A 366 -18.86 -50.19 -3.15
N SER A 367 -19.15 -49.04 -2.53
CA SER A 367 -18.31 -48.45 -1.49
C SER A 367 -19.01 -48.46 -0.13
N SER A 368 -18.23 -48.76 0.91
CA SER A 368 -18.68 -48.76 2.30
C SER A 368 -17.77 -47.87 3.14
N LEU A 369 -18.38 -47.02 3.95
CA LEU A 369 -17.72 -46.14 4.90
C LEU A 369 -18.13 -46.56 6.31
N GLN A 370 -17.13 -46.67 7.20
CA GLN A 370 -17.29 -47.19 8.57
C GLN A 370 -17.46 -46.09 9.63
N SER A 371 -17.77 -44.87 9.18
CA SER A 371 -18.04 -43.72 10.05
C SER A 371 -18.77 -42.63 9.28
N HIS A 372 -19.32 -41.67 10.00
CA HIS A 372 -19.89 -40.46 9.44
C HIS A 372 -18.82 -39.48 8.91
N PHE A 373 -19.18 -38.63 7.93
CA PHE A 373 -18.26 -37.76 7.18
C PHE A 373 -17.69 -36.61 8.02
N PHE A 374 -18.47 -36.13 8.98
CA PHE A 374 -18.13 -34.97 9.80
C PHE A 374 -18.09 -35.34 11.28
N MET A 375 -17.32 -34.57 12.06
CA MET A 375 -17.46 -34.53 13.52
C MET A 375 -18.05 -33.17 13.88
N HIS A 376 -19.36 -33.11 14.03
CA HIS A 376 -20.09 -31.87 14.26
C HIS A 376 -21.04 -32.02 15.44
N LYS A 377 -21.26 -30.92 16.15
CA LYS A 377 -22.31 -30.81 17.17
C LYS A 377 -23.34 -29.83 16.63
N GLY A 378 -24.50 -30.33 16.21
CA GLY A 378 -25.57 -29.53 15.63
C GLY A 378 -26.39 -30.34 14.64
N ASP A 379 -27.47 -29.73 14.15
CA ASP A 379 -28.34 -30.37 13.17
C ASP A 379 -27.68 -30.48 11.79
N GLU A 380 -27.87 -31.61 11.14
CA GLU A 380 -27.41 -31.88 9.79
C GLU A 380 -28.53 -32.45 8.92
N MET A 381 -28.53 -32.07 7.64
CA MET A 381 -29.53 -32.51 6.68
C MET A 381 -28.86 -32.99 5.39
N GLY A 382 -29.21 -34.19 4.93
CA GLY A 382 -28.73 -34.76 3.67
C GLY A 382 -29.87 -35.01 2.70
N TYR A 383 -29.84 -34.38 1.52
CA TYR A 383 -30.81 -34.64 0.45
C TYR A 383 -30.19 -35.48 -0.66
N VAL A 384 -30.80 -36.64 -0.98
CA VAL A 384 -30.27 -37.55 -2.00
C VAL A 384 -30.63 -37.05 -3.41
N ILE A 385 -29.65 -36.50 -4.12
CA ILE A 385 -29.81 -35.96 -5.49
C ILE A 385 -29.90 -37.09 -6.52
N SER A 386 -29.07 -38.13 -6.36
CA SER A 386 -29.01 -39.28 -7.26
C SER A 386 -28.44 -40.51 -6.58
N GLY A 387 -28.84 -41.70 -7.04
CA GLY A 387 -28.43 -42.98 -6.46
C GLY A 387 -29.31 -43.38 -5.27
N SER A 388 -28.82 -44.35 -4.49
CA SER A 388 -29.42 -44.81 -3.24
C SER A 388 -28.29 -45.06 -2.24
N ILE A 389 -28.53 -44.77 -0.97
CA ILE A 389 -27.53 -44.94 0.09
C ILE A 389 -28.16 -45.62 1.29
N LYS A 390 -27.48 -46.63 1.80
CA LYS A 390 -27.83 -47.32 3.04
C LYS A 390 -27.08 -46.67 4.19
N VAL A 391 -27.80 -46.27 5.23
CA VAL A 391 -27.25 -45.60 6.41
C VAL A 391 -27.61 -46.39 7.66
N THR A 392 -26.63 -46.66 8.51
CA THR A 392 -26.86 -47.33 9.80
C THR A 392 -26.76 -46.32 10.93
N LEU A 393 -27.83 -46.21 11.72
CA LEU A 393 -27.94 -45.33 12.87
C LEU A 393 -28.37 -46.16 14.09
N GLY A 394 -27.53 -46.19 15.13
CA GLY A 394 -27.71 -47.10 16.26
C GLY A 394 -27.75 -48.57 15.79
N ASN A 395 -28.85 -49.26 16.06
CA ASN A 395 -29.07 -50.67 15.68
C ASN A 395 -29.94 -50.82 14.43
N ALA A 396 -30.33 -49.73 13.78
CA ALA A 396 -31.23 -49.73 12.64
C ALA A 396 -30.50 -49.33 11.35
N THR A 397 -30.90 -49.95 10.24
CA THR A 397 -30.39 -49.65 8.92
C THR A 397 -31.52 -49.14 8.03
N TYR A 398 -31.30 -47.97 7.43
CA TYR A 398 -32.26 -47.29 6.57
C TYR A 398 -31.71 -47.19 5.15
N VAL A 399 -32.60 -47.20 4.16
CA VAL A 399 -32.24 -46.97 2.75
C VAL A 399 -32.87 -45.65 2.32
N ALA A 400 -32.04 -44.69 1.93
CA ALA A 400 -32.46 -43.41 1.39
C ALA A 400 -32.26 -43.41 -0.13
N ASN A 401 -33.34 -43.16 -0.87
CA ASN A 401 -33.37 -43.12 -2.32
C ASN A 401 -33.35 -41.68 -2.83
N LYS A 402 -33.17 -41.51 -4.14
CA LYS A 402 -33.30 -40.22 -4.81
C LYS A 402 -34.60 -39.50 -4.37
N GLY A 403 -34.45 -38.28 -3.87
CA GLY A 403 -35.55 -37.45 -3.39
C GLY A 403 -35.77 -37.49 -1.88
N ASP A 404 -35.18 -38.47 -1.18
CA ASP A 404 -35.29 -38.60 0.27
C ASP A 404 -34.38 -37.62 1.00
N LEU A 405 -34.82 -37.22 2.21
CA LEU A 405 -34.11 -36.35 3.13
C LEU A 405 -33.72 -37.13 4.38
N ILE A 406 -32.44 -37.08 4.72
CA ILE A 406 -31.86 -37.59 5.96
C ILE A 406 -31.71 -36.41 6.91
N TYR A 407 -32.20 -36.52 8.14
CA TYR A 407 -32.05 -35.51 9.18
C TYR A 407 -31.37 -36.11 10.40
N LEU A 408 -30.31 -35.47 10.89
CA LEU A 408 -29.54 -35.91 12.04
C LEU A 408 -29.42 -34.75 13.04
N SER A 409 -29.84 -34.95 14.29
CA SER A 409 -29.77 -33.91 15.33
C SER A 409 -28.73 -34.19 16.41
N ALA A 410 -28.53 -35.45 16.78
CA ALA A 410 -27.60 -35.85 17.84
C ALA A 410 -26.90 -37.18 17.56
N GLU A 411 -27.54 -38.11 16.85
CA GLU A 411 -26.99 -39.42 16.57
C GLU A 411 -26.14 -39.40 15.30
N MET A 412 -24.94 -39.99 15.39
CA MET A 412 -24.01 -40.10 14.27
C MET A 412 -24.12 -41.48 13.62
N PRO A 413 -24.34 -41.55 12.29
CA PRO A 413 -24.35 -42.82 11.59
C PRO A 413 -23.03 -43.57 11.74
N SER A 414 -23.12 -44.86 12.04
CA SER A 414 -21.98 -45.76 12.17
C SER A 414 -21.49 -46.27 10.82
N SER A 415 -22.34 -46.28 9.79
CA SER A 415 -21.93 -46.66 8.43
C SER A 415 -22.79 -46.05 7.33
N TRP A 416 -22.14 -45.92 6.16
CA TRP A 416 -22.76 -45.50 4.90
C TRP A 416 -22.34 -46.48 3.80
N ILE A 417 -23.29 -47.04 3.05
CA ILE A 417 -23.01 -48.04 2.02
C ILE A 417 -23.77 -47.67 0.74
N ASN A 418 -23.02 -47.53 -0.35
CA ASN A 418 -23.58 -47.45 -1.70
C ASN A 418 -23.44 -48.82 -2.37
N GLU A 419 -24.53 -49.60 -2.37
CA GLU A 419 -24.61 -50.90 -3.07
C GLU A 419 -25.08 -50.76 -4.52
N GLY A 420 -25.27 -49.52 -4.99
CA GLY A 420 -25.72 -49.23 -6.35
C GLY A 420 -24.58 -49.18 -7.35
N ALA A 421 -24.89 -49.46 -8.61
CA ALA A 421 -23.96 -49.35 -9.74
C ALA A 421 -23.61 -47.90 -10.15
N VAL A 422 -24.18 -46.90 -9.48
CA VAL A 422 -23.97 -45.47 -9.77
C VAL A 422 -23.55 -44.72 -8.51
N THR A 423 -22.81 -43.63 -8.68
CA THR A 423 -22.41 -42.75 -7.57
C THR A 423 -23.64 -42.18 -6.87
N ALA A 424 -23.72 -42.39 -5.55
CA ALA A 424 -24.70 -41.72 -4.70
C ALA A 424 -24.25 -40.28 -4.45
N ARG A 425 -25.11 -39.29 -4.76
CA ARG A 425 -24.83 -37.87 -4.58
C ARG A 425 -25.78 -37.28 -3.56
N LEU A 426 -25.23 -36.62 -2.55
CA LEU A 426 -26.00 -35.97 -1.49
C LEU A 426 -25.66 -34.49 -1.42
N LEU A 427 -26.68 -33.63 -1.37
CA LEU A 427 -26.53 -32.27 -0.85
C LEU A 427 -26.60 -32.36 0.67
N TRP A 428 -25.49 -32.13 1.34
CA TRP A 428 -25.37 -32.20 2.79
C TRP A 428 -25.25 -30.81 3.38
N ILE A 429 -26.06 -30.47 4.37
CA ILE A 429 -26.08 -29.15 4.98
C ILE A 429 -25.81 -29.33 6.47
N LYS A 430 -24.72 -28.74 6.96
CA LYS A 430 -24.45 -28.62 8.40
C LYS A 430 -24.99 -27.30 8.89
N ILE A 431 -25.87 -27.31 9.87
CA ILE A 431 -26.42 -26.12 10.51
C ILE A 431 -25.53 -25.79 11.72
N ARG A 432 -25.12 -24.52 11.83
CA ARG A 432 -24.25 -24.06 12.93
C ARG A 432 -24.99 -23.80 14.22
#